data_AF-A0A7C4XH60-F1
#
_entry.id   AF-A0A7C4XH60-F1
#
_cell.length_a   1.000
_cell.length_b   1.000
_cell.length_c   1.000
_cell.angle_alpha   90.00
_cell.angle_beta   90.00
_cell.angle_gamma   90.00
#
_symmetry.space_group_name_H-M   'P 1'
#
loop_
_entity.id
_entity.type
_entity.pdbx_description
1 polymer ?
#
loop_
_entity_poly.entity_id
_entity_poly.type
_entity_poly.pdbx_seq_one_letter_code
_entity_poly.pdbx_strand_id
1 'polypeptide(L)' 'MWEGEMNGSLSTVPLVVGDMAVVQDSSGSIAAFDRDDGDERWRTEASGFNIGPFGAAVADGRVFGGYGSTGIVAVDAETG' A
#
# COMPACT_ATOMS: atom_id res chain seq x y z
N MET A 1 -1.87 -18.35 -9.39
CA MET A 1 -2.88 -17.54 -8.69
C MET A 1 -2.33 -17.28 -7.30
N TRP A 2 -2.25 -16.01 -6.98
CA TRP A 2 -1.78 -15.39 -5.75
C TRP A 2 -2.72 -15.21 -4.57
N GLU A 3 -2.25 -15.23 -3.32
CA GLU A 3 -2.89 -14.44 -2.25
C GLU A 3 -1.84 -13.78 -1.36
N GLY A 4 -2.15 -12.58 -0.85
CA GLY A 4 -1.29 -11.81 0.05
C GLY A 4 -2.11 -11.22 1.19
N GLU A 5 -1.55 -11.23 2.39
CA GLU A 5 -2.24 -10.76 3.59
C GLU A 5 -2.00 -9.27 3.83
N MET A 6 -2.98 -8.59 4.43
CA MET A 6 -2.90 -7.19 4.84
C MET A 6 -3.19 -7.08 6.34
N ASN A 7 -2.67 -6.03 6.97
CA ASN A 7 -2.83 -5.81 8.41
C ASN A 7 -4.25 -5.28 8.74
N GLY A 8 -4.84 -4.53 7.82
CA GLY A 8 -6.20 -3.98 7.93
C GLY A 8 -7.26 -4.87 7.30
N SER A 9 -8.51 -4.72 7.77
CA SER A 9 -9.67 -5.50 7.31
C SER A 9 -10.32 -4.98 6.02
N LEU A 10 -9.90 -3.81 5.54
CA LEU A 10 -10.38 -3.20 4.31
C LEU A 10 -9.19 -2.79 3.46
N SER A 11 -9.22 -3.08 2.17
CA SER A 11 -8.21 -2.66 1.21
C SER A 11 -8.83 -1.88 0.06
N THR A 12 -8.02 -1.05 -0.58
CA THR A 12 -8.39 -0.41 -1.86
C THR A 12 -8.16 -1.36 -3.04
N VAL A 13 -8.63 -0.95 -4.23
CA VAL A 13 -8.18 -1.52 -5.49
C VAL A 13 -6.65 -1.42 -5.58
N PRO A 14 -5.93 -2.53 -5.87
CA PRO A 14 -4.48 -2.51 -6.04
C PRO A 14 -4.06 -1.63 -7.22
N LEU A 15 -2.93 -0.94 -7.09
CA LEU A 15 -2.22 -0.32 -8.19
C LEU A 15 -1.17 -1.28 -8.73
N VAL A 16 -1.04 -1.39 -10.05
CA VAL A 16 0.08 -2.13 -10.66
C VAL A 16 1.14 -1.11 -11.11
N VAL A 17 2.35 -1.26 -10.58
CA VAL A 17 3.48 -0.33 -10.82
C VAL A 17 4.71 -1.17 -11.15
N GLY A 18 5.14 -1.13 -12.41
CA GLY A 18 6.19 -2.04 -12.90
C GLY A 18 5.79 -3.50 -12.68
N ASP A 19 6.60 -4.22 -11.90
CA ASP A 19 6.38 -5.62 -11.53
C ASP A 19 5.79 -5.78 -10.12
N MET A 20 5.22 -4.71 -9.55
CA MET A 20 4.58 -4.72 -8.24
C MET A 20 3.07 -4.53 -8.33
N ALA A 21 2.35 -5.18 -7.41
CA ALA A 21 1.00 -4.81 -7.00
C ALA A 21 1.09 -4.08 -5.64
N VAL A 22 0.57 -2.86 -5.56
CA VAL A 22 0.63 -2.00 -4.38
C VAL A 22 -0.78 -1.77 -3.82
N VAL A 23 -0.94 -1.98 -2.51
CA VAL A 23 -2.22 -1.83 -1.81
C VAL A 23 -2.02 -1.04 -0.52
N GLN A 24 -2.98 -0.17 -0.22
CA GLN A 24 -3.16 0.39 1.13
C GLN A 24 -4.37 -0.26 1.82
N ASP A 25 -4.23 -0.58 3.10
CA ASP A 25 -5.34 -1.04 3.94
C ASP A 25 -5.84 0.01 4.95
N SER A 26 -6.92 -0.31 5.65
CA SER A 26 -7.54 0.55 6.68
C SER A 26 -6.69 0.74 7.95
N SER A 27 -5.57 0.03 8.13
CA SER A 27 -4.62 0.33 9.21
C SER A 27 -3.64 1.47 8.84
N GLY A 28 -3.77 2.00 7.63
CA GLY A 28 -2.86 3.00 7.07
C GLY A 28 -1.56 2.39 6.52
N SER A 29 -1.42 1.06 6.54
CA SER A 29 -0.24 0.38 5.99
C SER A 29 -0.33 0.30 4.47
N ILE A 30 0.81 0.49 3.80
CA ILE A 30 0.98 0.31 2.37
C ILE A 30 1.93 -0.87 2.18
N ALA A 31 1.57 -1.79 1.30
CA ALA A 31 2.42 -2.94 0.95
C ALA A 31 2.56 -3.07 -0.55
N ALA A 32 3.73 -3.53 -0.99
CA ALA A 32 3.99 -3.93 -2.36
C ALA A 32 4.32 -5.42 -2.42
N PHE A 33 3.67 -6.10 -3.36
CA PHE A 33 3.85 -7.51 -3.66
C PHE A 33 4.42 -7.66 -5.06
N ASP A 34 5.23 -8.69 -5.29
CA ASP A 34 5.57 -9.14 -6.63
C ASP A 34 4.29 -9.54 -7.37
N ARG A 35 4.13 -9.02 -8.60
CA ARG A 35 2.91 -9.25 -9.39
C ARG A 35 2.78 -10.71 -9.84
N ASP A 36 3.87 -11.44 -10.01
CA ASP A 36 3.89 -12.73 -10.65
C ASP A 36 3.68 -13.87 -9.63
N ASP A 37 4.29 -13.79 -8.45
CA ASP A 37 4.20 -14.83 -7.41
C ASP A 37 3.53 -14.40 -6.10
N GLY A 38 3.41 -13.09 -5.84
CA GLY A 38 2.75 -12.56 -4.65
C GLY A 38 3.65 -12.35 -3.45
N ASP A 39 4.95 -12.56 -3.59
CA ASP A 39 5.89 -12.34 -2.50
C ASP A 39 5.90 -10.86 -2.08
N GLU A 40 5.77 -10.60 -0.78
CA GLU A 40 5.84 -9.24 -0.24
C GLU A 40 7.26 -8.69 -0.42
N ARG A 41 7.39 -7.58 -1.15
CA ARG A 41 8.68 -6.89 -1.34
C ARG A 41 8.96 -5.92 -0.19
N TRP A 42 7.95 -5.14 0.19
CA TRP A 42 8.04 -4.21 1.30
C TRP A 42 6.66 -3.86 1.86
N ARG A 43 6.66 -3.35 3.09
CA ARG A 43 5.49 -2.82 3.78
C ARG A 43 5.87 -1.71 4.74
N THR A 44 5.04 -0.67 4.79
CA THR A 44 5.18 0.41 5.77
C THR A 44 4.55 0.03 7.12
N GLU A 45 5.05 0.59 8.22
CA GLU A 45 4.38 0.44 9.51
C GLU A 45 2.94 0.98 9.46
N ALA A 46 2.05 0.33 10.23
CA ALA A 46 0.69 0.80 10.39
C ALA A 46 0.68 2.14 11.16
N SER A 47 0.04 3.14 10.58
CA SER A 47 0.03 4.52 11.09
C SER A 47 -1.29 4.90 11.76
N GLY A 48 -2.21 3.94 11.89
CA GLY A 48 -3.48 4.08 12.61
C GLY A 48 -4.69 3.89 11.70
N PHE A 49 -5.83 3.60 12.33
CA PHE A 49 -7.04 3.26 11.59
C PHE A 49 -7.54 4.42 10.73
N ASN A 50 -7.80 4.15 9.45
CA ASN A 50 -8.35 5.07 8.47
C ASN A 50 -9.77 4.62 8.08
N ILE A 51 -10.76 5.45 8.39
CA ILE A 51 -12.19 5.21 8.05
C ILE A 51 -12.45 5.47 6.56
N GLY A 52 -11.51 6.12 5.88
CA GLY A 52 -11.53 6.37 4.45
C GLY A 52 -11.67 7.85 4.08
N PRO A 53 -11.39 8.19 2.80
CA PRO A 53 -10.89 7.27 1.77
C PRO A 53 -9.45 6.82 2.04
N PHE A 54 -9.17 5.54 1.82
CA PHE A 54 -7.82 4.96 1.81
C PHE A 54 -7.51 4.47 0.40
N GLY A 55 -6.23 4.50 0.05
CA GLY A 55 -5.76 4.16 -1.29
C GLY A 55 -4.39 4.76 -1.55
N ALA A 56 -3.60 4.02 -2.34
CA ALA A 56 -2.32 4.49 -2.80
C ALA A 56 -2.49 5.36 -4.06
N ALA A 57 -1.58 6.29 -4.26
CA ALA A 57 -1.33 6.95 -5.53
C ALA A 57 0.16 6.84 -5.85
N VAL A 58 0.52 6.80 -7.14
CA VAL A 58 1.93 6.67 -7.55
C VAL A 58 2.29 7.78 -8.52
N ALA A 59 3.39 8.47 -8.23
CA ALA A 59 3.99 9.48 -9.09
C ALA A 59 5.48 9.62 -8.75
N ASP A 60 6.30 9.93 -9.75
CA ASP A 60 7.71 10.29 -9.59
C ASP A 60 8.53 9.31 -8.71
N GLY A 61 8.34 8.01 -8.97
CA GLY A 61 9.04 6.93 -8.25
C GLY A 61 8.60 6.75 -6.80
N ARG A 62 7.46 7.32 -6.39
CA ARG A 62 6.96 7.25 -5.01
C ARG A 62 5.54 6.75 -4.93
N VAL A 63 5.23 6.09 -3.82
CA VAL A 63 3.87 5.74 -3.42
C VAL A 63 3.41 6.69 -2.33
N PHE A 64 2.22 7.25 -2.51
CA PHE A 64 1.57 8.17 -1.59
C PHE A 64 0.35 7.49 -0.98
N GLY A 65 0.14 7.65 0.32
CA GLY A 65 -1.06 7.16 1.00
C GLY A 65 -1.47 8.07 2.14
N GLY A 66 -2.76 8.10 2.45
CA GLY A 66 -3.30 8.87 3.57
C GLY A 66 -3.37 8.03 4.84
N TYR A 67 -3.08 8.62 6.00
CA TYR A 67 -3.27 7.97 7.29
C TYR A 67 -3.96 8.88 8.30
N GLY A 68 -4.83 8.28 9.11
CA GLY A 68 -5.75 9.02 9.97
C GLY A 68 -6.56 10.06 9.20
N SER A 69 -6.93 11.15 9.86
CA SER A 69 -7.77 12.21 9.28
C SER A 69 -6.98 13.33 8.59
N THR A 70 -5.66 13.37 8.75
CA THR A 70 -4.83 14.54 8.38
C THR A 70 -3.43 14.20 7.86
N GLY A 71 -2.99 12.95 7.93
CA GLY A 71 -1.64 12.54 7.57
C GLY A 71 -1.52 12.09 6.11
N ILE A 72 -0.35 12.33 5.53
CA ILE A 72 0.08 11.75 4.26
C ILE A 72 1.47 11.17 4.43
N VAL A 73 1.72 10.02 3.81
CA VAL A 73 3.05 9.42 3.68
C VAL A 73 3.44 9.39 2.21
N ALA A 74 4.74 9.51 1.96
CA ALA A 74 5.34 9.25 0.67
C ALA A 74 6.54 8.33 0.89
N VAL A 75 6.55 7.19 0.20
CA VAL A 75 7.62 6.21 0.26
C VAL A 75 8.22 5.97 -1.11
N ASP A 76 9.46 5.51 -1.16
CA ASP A 76 10.06 5.09 -2.42
C ASP A 76 9.30 3.86 -2.96
N ALA A 77 8.98 3.86 -4.25
CA ALA A 77 8.17 2.79 -4.81
C ALA A 77 8.90 1.43 -4.84
N GLU A 78 10.22 1.42 -4.98
CA GLU A 78 11.02 0.20 -5.06
C GLU A 78 11.38 -0.34 -3.68
N THR A 79 11.64 0.54 -2.70
CA THR A 79 12.14 0.11 -1.38
C THR A 79 11.17 0.26 -0.22
N GLY A 80 10.08 1.01 -0.39
CA GLY A 80 9.17 1.35 0.71
C GLY A 80 9.73 2.36 1.69
#